data_AF-A0LJW0-F1
#
_entry.id   AF-A0LJW0-F1
#
_cell.length_a   1.000
_cell.length_b   1.000
_cell.length_c   1.000
_cell.angle_alpha   90.00
_cell.angle_beta   90.00
_cell.angle_gamma   90.00
#
_symmetry.space_group_name_H-M   'P 1'
#
loop_
_entity.id
_entity.type
_entity.pdbx_description
1 polymer ?
#
loop_
_entity_poly.entity_id
_entity_poly.type
_entity_poly.pdbx_seq_one_letter_code
_entity_poly.pdbx_strand_id
1 'polypeptide(L)'
;MKGTEIPFTVPLVSPGNGDHLGINLEGYIDLLEENDIIVEFKTSVKTMDLKDVNLQLSAYSYAYEMLHGKRPRLLRVVNFLKTKKPKMLSLEVKPVSIDHQRFSHFAKEALKGIRSGVFFPKLSFWCNGCEYTEPCRAWNG
;
A
#
# COMPACT_ATOMS: atom_id res chain seq x y z
N MET A 1 -4.13 -20.94 0.27
CA MET A 1 -3.05 -20.75 -0.73
C MET A 1 -1.82 -20.28 0.01
N LYS A 2 -0.62 -20.71 -0.37
CA LYS A 2 0.65 -20.20 0.15
C LYS A 2 1.63 -20.03 -1.00
N GLY A 3 2.57 -19.10 -0.89
CA GLY A 3 3.53 -18.84 -1.96
C GLY A 3 4.23 -17.51 -1.78
N THR A 4 5.21 -17.26 -2.65
CA THR A 4 6.00 -16.03 -2.70
C THR A 4 5.76 -15.30 -4.02
N GLU A 5 5.90 -13.99 -4.02
CA GLU A 5 5.75 -13.15 -5.22
C GLU A 5 4.44 -13.44 -5.97
N ILE A 6 3.34 -13.55 -5.22
CA ILE A 6 2.05 -13.95 -5.77
C ILE A 6 1.44 -12.75 -6.51
N PRO A 7 1.28 -12.81 -7.85
CA PRO A 7 0.64 -11.73 -8.59
C PRO A 7 -0.85 -11.69 -8.25
N PHE A 8 -1.41 -10.49 -8.27
CA PHE A 8 -2.86 -10.29 -8.19
C PHE A 8 -3.31 -9.17 -9.12
N THR A 9 -4.54 -9.32 -9.60
CA THR A 9 -5.30 -8.31 -10.33
C THR A 9 -6.72 -8.36 -9.80
N VAL A 10 -7.17 -7.29 -9.17
CA VAL A 10 -8.53 -7.20 -8.61
C VAL A 10 -9.19 -5.90 -9.04
N PRO A 11 -10.51 -5.87 -9.25
CA PRO A 11 -11.21 -4.62 -9.54
C PRO A 11 -11.05 -3.65 -8.37
N LEU A 12 -10.81 -2.36 -8.64
CA LEU A 12 -10.94 -1.31 -7.62
C LEU A 12 -12.38 -0.84 -7.57
N VAL A 13 -12.98 -0.89 -6.38
CA VAL A 13 -14.39 -0.52 -6.17
C VAL A 13 -14.53 0.71 -5.29
N SER A 14 -15.58 1.50 -5.53
CA SER A 14 -15.91 2.68 -4.74
C SER A 14 -16.38 2.27 -3.34
N PRO A 15 -15.94 2.98 -2.29
CA PRO A 15 -16.45 2.74 -0.95
C PRO A 15 -17.96 3.07 -0.89
N GLY A 16 -18.73 2.16 -0.28
CA GLY A 16 -20.16 2.35 0.02
C GLY A 16 -21.11 1.61 -0.93
N ASN A 17 -20.90 1.70 -2.25
CA ASN A 17 -21.80 1.07 -3.24
C ASN A 17 -21.14 -0.07 -4.04
N GLY A 18 -19.81 -0.21 -3.99
CA GLY A 18 -19.11 -1.28 -4.69
C GLY A 18 -18.96 -1.05 -6.20
N ASP A 19 -19.24 0.15 -6.70
CA ASP A 19 -19.11 0.45 -8.13
C ASP A 19 -17.65 0.36 -8.59
N HIS A 20 -17.42 -0.22 -9.75
CA HIS A 20 -16.09 -0.29 -10.34
C HIS A 20 -15.53 1.11 -10.66
N LEU A 21 -14.30 1.40 -10.22
CA LEU A 21 -13.65 2.70 -10.46
C LEU A 21 -13.07 2.84 -11.89
N GLY A 22 -13.23 1.80 -12.71
CA GLY A 22 -12.78 1.79 -14.11
C GLY A 22 -11.31 1.38 -14.28
N ILE A 23 -10.64 0.94 -13.21
CA ILE A 23 -9.28 0.39 -13.24
C ILE A 23 -9.16 -0.79 -12.26
N ASN A 24 -8.13 -1.62 -12.45
CA ASN A 24 -7.77 -2.67 -11.52
C ASN A 24 -6.68 -2.20 -10.55
N LEU A 25 -6.64 -2.81 -9.37
CA LEU A 25 -5.46 -2.85 -8.52
C LEU A 25 -4.63 -4.07 -8.92
N GLU A 26 -3.40 -3.82 -9.32
CA GLU A 26 -2.45 -4.84 -9.75
C GLU A 26 -1.20 -4.78 -8.87
N GLY A 27 -0.65 -5.94 -8.53
CA GLY A 27 0.54 -6.01 -7.69
C GLY A 27 1.00 -7.43 -7.41
N TYR A 28 1.96 -7.53 -6.49
CA TYR A 28 2.55 -8.78 -6.03
C TYR A 28 2.52 -8.80 -4.50
N ILE A 29 2.11 -9.93 -3.91
CA ILE A 29 2.26 -10.17 -2.47
C ILE A 29 3.59 -10.89 -2.28
N ASP A 30 4.52 -10.30 -1.52
CA ASP A 30 5.86 -10.86 -1.29
C ASP A 30 5.79 -12.30 -0.76
N LEU A 31 4.97 -12.54 0.28
CA LEU A 31 4.77 -13.86 0.86
C LEU A 31 3.36 -13.99 1.46
N LEU A 32 2.68 -15.08 1.10
CA LEU A 32 1.48 -15.57 1.75
C LEU A 32 1.83 -16.89 2.47
N GLU A 33 1.81 -16.88 3.79
CA GLU A 33 2.01 -18.07 4.61
C GLU A 33 0.71 -18.88 4.74
N GLU A 34 0.83 -20.06 5.36
CA GLU A 34 -0.33 -20.82 5.81
C GLU A 34 -1.16 -20.02 6.84
N ASN A 35 -2.45 -20.34 6.96
CA ASN A 35 -3.39 -19.65 7.85
C ASN A 35 -3.62 -18.16 7.51
N ASP A 36 -3.58 -17.83 6.22
CA ASP A 36 -3.98 -16.53 5.67
C ASP A 36 -3.19 -15.34 6.25
N ILE A 37 -1.87 -15.53 6.44
CA ILE A 37 -0.95 -14.49 6.90
C ILE A 37 -0.23 -13.90 5.70
N ILE A 38 -0.39 -12.60 5.48
CA ILE A 38 0.35 -11.87 4.45
C ILE A 38 1.59 -11.26 5.09
N VAL A 39 2.74 -11.46 4.49
CA VAL A 39 4.03 -10.92 4.94
C VAL A 39 4.59 -9.97 3.88
N GLU A 40 5.00 -8.79 4.32
CA GLU A 40 5.72 -7.78 3.54
C GLU A 40 7.16 -7.65 4.06
N PHE A 41 8.15 -7.70 3.18
CA PHE A 41 9.55 -7.52 3.55
C PHE A 41 10.03 -6.12 3.19
N LYS A 42 10.67 -5.44 4.15
CA LYS A 42 11.29 -4.13 3.92
C LYS A 42 12.73 -4.10 4.42
N THR A 43 13.54 -3.24 3.82
CA THR A 43 14.85 -2.87 4.37
C THR A 43 14.88 -1.39 4.66
N SER A 44 15.40 -0.99 5.82
CA SER A 44 15.44 0.42 6.21
C SER A 44 16.64 0.74 7.10
N VAL A 45 16.99 2.02 7.19
CA VAL A 45 18.05 2.50 8.11
C VAL A 45 17.55 2.75 9.53
N LYS A 46 16.23 2.85 9.70
CA LYS A 46 15.54 3.11 10.97
C LYS A 46 14.33 2.19 11.13
N THR A 47 13.93 1.93 12.36
CA THR A 47 12.66 1.21 12.64
C THR A 47 11.51 1.92 11.94
N MET A 48 10.63 1.14 11.30
CA MET A 48 9.43 1.64 10.65
C MET A 48 8.27 1.65 11.64
N ASP A 49 7.38 2.62 11.46
CA ASP A 49 6.10 2.69 12.15
C ASP A 49 4.99 2.14 11.25
N LEU A 50 3.85 1.75 11.85
CA LEU A 50 2.67 1.29 11.10
C LEU A 50 2.22 2.27 10.00
N LYS A 51 2.30 3.58 10.29
CA LYS A 51 1.92 4.64 9.35
C LYS A 51 2.71 4.60 8.04
N ASP A 52 3.94 4.09 8.07
CA ASP A 52 4.84 4.07 6.91
C ASP A 52 4.44 3.00 5.89
N VAL A 53 3.68 1.98 6.32
CA VAL A 53 3.30 0.79 5.55
C VAL A 53 1.79 0.61 5.41
N ASN A 54 0.99 1.39 6.16
CA ASN A 54 -0.45 1.16 6.31
C ASN A 54 -1.21 1.10 4.98
N LEU A 55 -0.88 1.99 4.03
CA LEU A 55 -1.58 2.04 2.74
C LEU A 55 -1.33 0.77 1.91
N GLN A 56 -0.08 0.29 1.86
CA GLN A 56 0.29 -0.94 1.15
C GLN A 56 -0.35 -2.16 1.80
N LEU A 57 -0.30 -2.26 3.13
CA LEU A 57 -0.94 -3.34 3.88
C LEU A 57 -2.46 -3.38 3.67
N SER A 58 -3.10 -2.20 3.61
CA SER A 58 -4.53 -2.09 3.30
C SER A 58 -4.84 -2.58 1.88
N ALA A 59 -3.98 -2.26 0.91
CA ALA A 59 -4.11 -2.70 -0.48
C ALA A 59 -3.99 -4.23 -0.61
N TYR A 60 -3.00 -4.83 0.05
CA TYR A 60 -2.83 -6.29 0.07
C TYR A 60 -4.01 -6.98 0.75
N SER A 61 -4.46 -6.45 1.89
CA SER A 61 -5.60 -7.01 2.60
C SER A 61 -6.90 -6.90 1.78
N TYR A 62 -7.09 -5.80 1.05
CA TYR A 62 -8.20 -5.61 0.12
C TYR A 62 -8.14 -6.63 -1.02
N ALA A 63 -6.98 -6.75 -1.68
CA ALA A 63 -6.80 -7.70 -2.78
C ALA A 63 -7.03 -9.15 -2.34
N TYR A 64 -6.52 -9.52 -1.16
CA TYR A 64 -6.76 -10.83 -0.59
C TYR A 64 -8.25 -11.09 -0.34
N GLU A 65 -8.99 -10.13 0.23
CA GLU A 65 -10.43 -10.29 0.46
C GLU A 65 -11.21 -10.43 -0.84
N MET A 66 -10.85 -9.66 -1.88
CA MET A 66 -11.47 -9.75 -3.20
C MET A 66 -11.22 -11.10 -3.88
N LEU A 67 -10.03 -11.68 -3.73
CA LEU A 67 -9.67 -12.97 -4.34
C LEU A 67 -10.24 -14.18 -3.60
N HIS A 68 -10.36 -14.09 -2.27
CA HIS A 68 -10.67 -15.26 -1.43
C HIS A 68 -12.04 -15.17 -0.74
N GLY A 69 -12.75 -14.05 -0.86
CA GLY A 69 -14.05 -13.83 -0.21
C GLY A 69 -13.99 -13.76 1.31
N LYS A 70 -12.78 -13.66 1.89
CA LYS A 70 -12.53 -13.56 3.33
C LYS A 70 -11.30 -12.69 3.59
N ARG A 71 -11.25 -12.04 4.76
CA ARG A 71 -10.08 -11.27 5.18
C ARG A 71 -8.88 -12.17 5.47
N PRO A 72 -7.65 -11.68 5.27
CA PRO A 72 -6.49 -12.36 5.81
C PRO A 72 -6.58 -12.36 7.33
N ARG A 73 -6.00 -13.38 7.96
CA ARG A 73 -6.00 -13.51 9.42
C ARG A 73 -5.08 -12.48 10.07
N LEU A 74 -3.95 -12.19 9.41
CA LEU A 74 -2.91 -11.34 9.93
C LEU A 74 -2.08 -10.73 8.80
N LEU A 75 -1.61 -9.50 9.00
CA LEU A 75 -0.59 -8.87 8.17
C LEU A 75 0.68 -8.74 9.02
N ARG A 76 1.82 -9.07 8.45
CA ARG A 76 3.12 -8.97 9.11
C ARG A 76 4.07 -8.18 8.23
N VAL A 77 4.78 -7.23 8.83
CA VAL A 77 5.90 -6.56 8.19
C VAL A 77 7.18 -7.05 8.83
N VAL A 78 8.07 -7.61 8.04
CA VAL A 78 9.41 -8.00 8.45
C VAL A 78 10.39 -6.95 7.93
N ASN A 79 10.93 -6.15 8.85
CA ASN A 79 11.87 -5.10 8.53
C ASN A 79 13.31 -5.49 8.86
N PHE A 80 14.17 -5.48 7.86
CA PHE A 80 15.60 -5.68 7.97
C PHE A 80 16.32 -4.34 8.14
N LEU A 81 16.79 -4.07 9.36
CA LEU A 81 17.52 -2.86 9.70
C LEU A 81 18.97 -2.91 9.20
N LYS A 82 19.31 -1.98 8.30
CA LYS A 82 20.63 -1.79 7.68
C LYS A 82 21.58 -1.02 8.62
N THR A 83 21.81 -1.56 9.81
CA THR A 83 22.81 -1.03 10.76
C THR A 83 24.08 -1.88 10.74
N LYS A 84 25.16 -1.40 11.38
CA LYS A 84 26.43 -2.16 11.51
C LYS A 84 26.23 -3.59 12.03
N LYS A 85 25.22 -3.81 12.87
CA LYS A 85 24.76 -5.12 13.32
C LYS A 85 23.31 -5.31 12.86
N PRO A 86 23.07 -5.94 11.70
CA PRO A 86 21.72 -6.07 11.13
C PRO A 86 20.74 -6.66 12.13
N LYS A 87 19.50 -6.16 12.11
CA LYS A 87 18.40 -6.65 12.96
C LYS A 87 17.18 -6.94 12.11
N MET A 88 16.46 -8.01 12.44
CA MET A 88 15.16 -8.31 11.88
C MET A 88 14.11 -7.93 12.92
N LEU A 89 13.17 -7.05 12.56
CA LEU A 89 12.06 -6.65 13.41
C LEU A 89 10.75 -7.00 12.73
N SER A 90 9.83 -7.61 13.48
CA SER A 90 8.51 -7.97 12.97
C SER A 90 7.43 -7.11 13.62
N LEU A 91 6.51 -6.63 12.80
CA LEU A 91 5.35 -5.85 13.22
C LEU A 91 4.10 -6.53 12.70
N GLU A 92 3.18 -6.87 13.60
CA GLU A 92 1.96 -7.60 13.27
C GLU A 92 0.73 -6.70 13.38
N VAL A 93 -0.18 -6.82 12.40
CA VAL A 93 -1.37 -5.97 12.26
C VAL A 93 -2.56 -6.84 11.94
N LYS A 94 -3.68 -6.61 12.64
CA LYS A 94 -4.95 -7.24 12.32
C LYS A 94 -5.68 -6.40 11.27
N PRO A 95 -6.12 -6.99 10.14
CA PRO A 95 -6.98 -6.30 9.19
C PRO A 95 -8.28 -5.83 9.83
N VAL A 96 -8.67 -4.59 9.55
CA VAL A 96 -9.97 -4.03 9.96
C VAL A 96 -10.66 -3.36 8.79
N SER A 97 -11.99 -3.43 8.75
CA SER A 97 -12.78 -2.96 7.60
C SER A 97 -12.62 -1.47 7.32
N ILE A 98 -12.33 -0.66 8.33
CA ILE A 98 -12.12 0.78 8.18
C ILE A 98 -10.90 1.10 7.29
N ASP A 99 -9.89 0.23 7.28
CA ASP A 99 -8.70 0.43 6.47
C ASP A 99 -8.98 0.20 4.98
N HIS A 100 -9.85 -0.76 4.64
CA HIS A 100 -10.30 -0.98 3.25
C HIS A 100 -11.12 0.20 2.73
N GLN A 101 -12.01 0.75 3.56
CA GLN A 101 -12.78 1.93 3.21
C GLN A 101 -11.87 3.14 2.96
N ARG A 102 -10.89 3.36 3.84
CA ARG A 102 -9.89 4.43 3.68
C ARG A 102 -9.06 4.24 2.43
N PHE A 103 -8.54 3.03 2.20
CA PHE A 103 -7.79 2.69 0.99
C PHE A 103 -8.60 2.97 -0.28
N SER A 104 -9.84 2.47 -0.34
CA SER A 104 -10.73 2.67 -1.50
C SER A 104 -11.06 4.14 -1.73
N HIS A 105 -11.24 4.91 -0.65
CA HIS A 105 -11.43 6.35 -0.74
C HIS A 105 -10.18 7.07 -1.27
N PHE A 106 -8.99 6.74 -0.78
CA PHE A 106 -7.74 7.28 -1.30
C PHE A 106 -7.55 6.95 -2.78
N ALA A 107 -7.81 5.70 -3.19
CA ALA A 107 -7.73 5.30 -4.59
C ALA A 107 -8.70 6.10 -5.47
N LYS A 108 -9.95 6.26 -5.03
CA LYS A 108 -10.97 7.05 -5.74
C LYS A 108 -10.56 8.51 -5.93
N GLU A 109 -10.14 9.19 -4.87
CA GLU A 109 -9.77 10.60 -4.96
C GLU A 109 -8.47 10.80 -5.75
N ALA A 110 -7.48 9.90 -5.61
CA ALA A 110 -6.29 9.91 -6.44
C ALA A 110 -6.63 9.76 -7.93
N LEU A 111 -7.51 8.82 -8.29
CA LEU A 111 -7.96 8.62 -9.67
C LEU A 111 -8.71 9.83 -10.22
N LYS A 112 -9.56 10.46 -9.39
CA LYS A 112 -10.27 11.67 -9.78
C LYS A 112 -9.29 12.79 -10.13
N GLY A 113 -8.30 13.03 -9.27
CA GLY A 113 -7.26 14.05 -9.51
C GLY A 113 -6.44 13.78 -10.78
N ILE A 114 -6.01 12.53 -10.98
CA ILE A 114 -5.28 12.10 -12.18
C ILE A 114 -6.12 12.35 -13.44
N ARG A 115 -7.38 11.90 -13.45
CA ARG A 115 -8.29 12.05 -14.60
C ARG A 115 -8.63 13.51 -14.92
N SER A 116 -8.68 14.37 -13.90
CA SER A 116 -8.90 15.81 -14.10
C SER A 116 -7.63 16.59 -14.46
N GLY A 117 -6.47 15.93 -14.55
CA GLY A 117 -5.19 16.60 -14.81
C GLY A 117 -4.74 17.52 -13.67
N VAL A 118 -5.20 17.27 -12.44
CA VAL A 118 -4.91 18.11 -11.28
C VAL A 118 -3.76 17.50 -10.49
N PHE A 119 -2.59 18.14 -10.59
CA PHE A 119 -1.34 17.68 -9.96
C PHE A 119 -0.74 18.78 -9.09
N PHE A 120 -1.14 18.81 -7.82
CA PHE A 120 -0.54 19.74 -6.86
C PHE A 120 0.89 19.31 -6.50
N PRO A 121 1.82 20.27 -6.30
CA PRO A 121 3.16 19.94 -5.85
C PRO A 121 3.12 19.31 -4.46
N LYS A 122 3.90 18.23 -4.28
CA LYS A 122 4.02 17.53 -3.01
C LYS A 122 5.49 17.45 -2.59
N LEU A 123 5.92 18.42 -1.79
CA LEU A 123 7.27 18.44 -1.25
C LEU A 123 7.46 17.29 -0.26
N SER A 124 8.51 16.50 -0.45
CA SER A 124 8.83 15.36 0.42
C SER A 124 10.31 15.01 0.33
N PHE A 125 10.74 13.99 1.07
CA PHE A 125 12.11 13.48 0.99
C PHE A 125 12.47 12.90 -0.40
N TRP A 126 11.48 12.62 -1.24
CA TRP A 126 11.67 12.18 -2.63
C TRP A 126 11.99 13.33 -3.61
N CYS A 127 12.00 14.58 -3.16
CA CYS A 127 12.37 15.69 -4.03
C CYS A 127 13.85 15.65 -4.47
N ASN A 128 14.73 14.95 -3.73
CA ASN A 128 16.12 14.83 -4.13
C ASN A 128 16.24 13.94 -5.39
N GLY A 129 16.61 14.55 -6.53
CA GLY A 129 16.68 13.87 -7.82
C GLY A 129 15.35 13.78 -8.57
N CYS A 130 14.29 14.44 -8.11
CA CYS A 130 13.01 14.50 -8.83
C CYS A 130 13.09 15.49 -10.00
N GLU A 131 12.73 15.05 -11.20
CA GLU A 131 12.74 15.85 -12.44
C GLU A 131 11.75 17.03 -12.41
N TYR A 132 10.72 16.97 -11.55
CA TYR A 132 9.71 18.00 -11.37
C TYR A 132 9.98 18.96 -10.19
N THR A 133 11.16 18.89 -9.57
CA THR A 133 11.48 19.68 -8.37
C THR A 133 11.33 21.19 -8.59
N GLU A 134 11.88 21.70 -9.69
CA GLU A 134 11.85 23.14 -9.97
C GLU A 134 10.42 23.64 -10.29
N PRO A 135 9.64 22.99 -11.16
CA PRO A 135 8.22 23.33 -11.34
C PRO A 135 7.42 23.29 -10.03
N CYS A 136 7.68 22.30 -9.16
CA CYS A 136 6.98 22.20 -7.87
C CYS A 136 7.31 23.37 -6.93
N ARG A 137 8.57 23.84 -6.93
CA ARG A 137 9.00 24.98 -6.10
C ARG A 137 8.49 26.32 -6.63
N ALA A 138 8.33 26.44 -7.94
CA ALA A 138 7.84 27.66 -8.59
C ALA A 138 6.32 27.87 -8.44
N TRP A 139 5.59 26.84 -8.02
CA TRP A 139 4.14 26.93 -7.81
C TRP A 139 3.79 27.85 -6.64
N ASN A 140 2.92 28.83 -6.89
CA ASN A 140 2.55 29.89 -5.95
C ASN A 140 1.03 29.98 -5.67
N GLY A 141 0.24 29.01 -6.15
CA GLY A 141 -1.23 28.98 -6.02
C GLY A 141 -1.90 28.83 -7.38
#